data_AF-A0A8X8WHI4-F1
#
_entry.id   AF-A0A8X8WHI4-F1
#
_cell.length_a   1.000
_cell.length_b   1.000
_cell.length_c   1.000
_cell.angle_alpha   90.00
_cell.angle_beta   90.00
_cell.angle_gamma   90.00
#
_symmetry.space_group_name_H-M   'P 1'
#
loop_
_entity.id
_entity.type
_entity.pdbx_description
1 polymer ?
#
loop_
_entity_poly.entity_id
_entity_poly.type
_entity_poly.pdbx_seq_one_letter_code
_entity_poly.pdbx_strand_id
1 'polypeptide(L)'
;MTIRFKKKRGHVSAGHGRIGKHRKHPGGRGNAGGMHHHRILFDKYHPGHFGKVGMRYFHRLRNKFHCPTINIDRLWSLVPQEVLGKGLLPEGKPVVLKAKLVSKNAEKKIKEAGGAVVLTA
;
A
#
# COMPACT_ATOMS: atom_id res chain seq x y z
N MET A 1 -15.77 11.63 -28.23
CA MET A 1 -14.62 12.43 -28.74
C MET A 1 -14.30 13.52 -27.72
N THR A 2 -13.17 13.42 -27.01
CA THR A 2 -12.83 14.36 -25.92
C THR A 2 -12.60 15.79 -26.43
N ILE A 3 -12.81 16.77 -25.55
CA ILE A 3 -12.78 18.23 -25.86
C ILE A 3 -11.44 18.65 -26.51
N ARG A 4 -10.34 17.97 -26.17
CA ARG A 4 -8.97 18.26 -26.64
C ARG A 4 -8.78 18.05 -28.15
N PHE A 5 -9.47 17.09 -28.76
CA PHE A 5 -9.34 16.83 -30.20
C PHE A 5 -10.22 17.76 -31.05
N LYS A 6 -11.35 18.23 -30.52
CA LYS A 6 -12.23 19.18 -31.22
C LYS A 6 -11.49 20.49 -31.51
N LYS A 7 -10.75 21.02 -30.54
CA LYS A 7 -9.99 22.29 -30.65
C LYS A 7 -8.79 22.25 -31.61
N LYS A 8 -8.36 21.06 -32.06
CA LYS A 8 -7.18 20.89 -32.89
C LYS A 8 -7.47 20.54 -34.35
N ARG A 9 -8.76 20.47 -34.73
CA ARG A 9 -9.18 20.29 -36.13
C ARG A 9 -8.72 21.49 -36.96
N GLY A 10 -8.21 21.25 -38.17
CA GLY A 10 -7.63 22.28 -39.04
C GLY A 10 -6.14 22.55 -38.82
N HIS A 11 -5.55 22.15 -37.68
CA HIS A 11 -4.11 22.28 -37.45
C HIS A 11 -3.33 21.09 -38.01
N VAL A 12 -2.36 21.36 -38.89
CA VAL A 12 -1.57 20.34 -39.63
C VAL A 12 -0.96 19.23 -38.77
N SER A 13 -0.46 19.54 -37.57
CA SER A 13 0.23 18.55 -36.70
C SER A 13 -0.53 18.20 -35.42
N ALA A 14 -1.78 18.66 -35.27
CA ALA A 14 -2.58 18.49 -34.06
C ALA A 14 -1.80 18.79 -32.75
N GLY A 15 -0.91 19.79 -32.79
CA GLY A 15 -0.11 20.22 -31.63
C GLY A 15 0.99 19.24 -31.19
N HIS A 16 1.44 18.32 -32.05
CA HIS A 16 2.59 17.44 -31.80
C HIS A 16 3.91 18.00 -32.37
N GLY A 17 3.92 19.25 -32.83
CA GLY A 17 5.08 19.89 -33.47
C GLY A 17 5.26 19.51 -34.95
N ARG A 18 5.80 20.42 -35.76
CA ARG A 18 6.01 20.19 -37.22
C ARG A 18 7.26 19.35 -37.53
N ILE A 19 8.32 19.51 -36.74
CA ILE A 19 9.65 18.91 -36.99
C ILE A 19 9.72 17.48 -36.45
N GLY A 20 9.61 17.30 -35.13
CA GLY A 20 9.74 15.97 -34.50
C GLY A 20 8.62 14.99 -34.87
N LYS A 21 7.43 15.50 -35.20
CA LYS A 21 6.18 14.77 -35.53
C LYS A 21 5.77 13.75 -34.46
N HIS A 22 4.52 13.30 -34.51
CA HIS A 22 4.08 12.22 -33.64
C HIS A 22 4.49 10.86 -34.23
N ARG A 23 5.56 10.27 -33.68
CA ARG A 23 6.01 8.91 -34.02
C ARG A 23 5.53 7.92 -32.97
N LYS A 24 5.47 6.63 -33.31
CA LYS A 24 4.90 5.60 -32.43
C LYS A 24 5.71 5.41 -31.14
N HIS A 25 7.01 5.09 -31.24
CA HIS A 25 7.87 4.79 -30.09
C HIS A 25 9.32 5.19 -30.37
N PRO A 26 9.68 6.48 -30.26
CA PRO A 26 11.02 6.96 -30.64
C PRO A 26 12.15 6.44 -29.74
N GLY A 27 11.88 6.13 -28.48
CA GLY A 27 12.87 5.61 -27.50
C GLY A 27 12.72 4.12 -27.18
N GLY A 28 11.98 3.36 -27.99
CA GLY A 28 11.61 1.97 -27.71
C GLY A 28 10.26 1.84 -26.99
N ARG A 29 9.89 0.59 -26.68
CA ARG A 29 8.59 0.25 -26.05
C ARG A 29 8.78 -0.11 -24.57
N GLY A 30 7.84 0.30 -23.74
CA GLY A 30 7.84 -0.02 -22.31
C GLY A 30 9.12 0.42 -21.61
N ASN A 31 9.72 -0.47 -20.81
CA ASN A 31 10.92 -0.20 -20.01
C ASN A 31 12.24 -0.43 -20.77
N ALA A 32 12.20 -0.49 -22.11
CA ALA A 32 13.42 -0.61 -22.92
C ALA A 32 14.37 0.58 -22.66
N GLY A 33 15.68 0.30 -22.64
CA GLY A 33 16.71 1.31 -22.42
C GLY A 33 16.95 1.67 -20.95
N GLY A 34 16.34 0.98 -19.99
CA GLY A 34 16.43 1.32 -18.57
C GLY A 34 17.86 1.39 -17.99
N MET A 35 18.81 0.60 -18.48
CA MET A 35 20.24 0.72 -18.14
C MET A 35 21.07 1.54 -19.13
N HIS A 36 20.46 1.96 -20.24
CA HIS A 36 21.12 2.67 -21.35
C HIS A 36 20.61 4.12 -21.43
N HIS A 37 19.87 4.46 -22.48
CA HIS A 37 19.40 5.83 -22.72
C HIS A 37 18.32 6.33 -21.74
N HIS A 38 17.72 5.45 -20.93
CA HIS A 38 16.83 5.82 -19.83
C HIS A 38 17.45 5.67 -18.44
N ARG A 39 18.77 5.42 -18.33
CA ARG A 39 19.46 5.18 -17.05
C ARG A 39 19.23 6.27 -16.00
N ILE A 40 19.33 7.54 -16.40
CA ILE A 40 19.16 8.69 -15.51
C ILE A 40 17.76 8.68 -14.85
N LEU A 41 16.72 8.28 -15.59
CA LEU A 41 15.36 8.20 -15.06
C LEU A 41 15.24 7.09 -14.00
N PHE A 42 15.87 5.93 -14.25
CA PHE A 42 15.81 4.79 -13.34
C PHE A 42 16.63 5.03 -12.08
N ASP A 43 17.84 5.58 -12.19
CA ASP A 43 18.69 5.85 -11.04
C ASP A 43 18.08 6.92 -10.12
N LYS A 44 17.40 7.91 -10.70
CA LYS A 44 16.81 9.03 -9.94
C LYS A 44 15.48 8.69 -9.28
N TYR A 45 14.58 8.02 -10.01
CA TYR A 45 13.19 7.83 -9.55
C TYR A 45 12.87 6.39 -9.15
N HIS A 46 13.71 5.42 -9.55
CA HIS A 46 13.49 3.99 -9.29
C HIS A 46 14.76 3.32 -8.75
N PRO A 47 15.35 3.81 -7.64
CA PRO A 47 16.54 3.20 -7.06
C PRO A 47 16.25 1.75 -6.65
N GLY A 48 17.17 0.84 -6.96
CA GLY A 48 17.02 -0.60 -6.67
C GLY A 48 16.15 -1.37 -7.66
N HIS A 49 15.71 -0.76 -8.77
CA HIS A 49 14.97 -1.47 -9.82
C HIS A 49 15.80 -2.57 -10.49
N PHE A 50 17.12 -2.37 -10.59
CA PHE A 50 18.06 -3.34 -11.12
C PHE A 50 18.85 -4.02 -10.00
N GLY A 51 19.12 -5.31 -10.17
CA GLY A 51 19.83 -6.14 -9.20
C GLY A 51 18.98 -7.29 -8.66
N LYS A 52 19.61 -8.24 -7.98
CA LYS A 52 18.94 -9.34 -7.27
C LYS A 52 19.20 -9.16 -5.77
N VAL A 53 18.16 -9.32 -4.96
CA VAL A 53 18.25 -9.17 -3.50
C VAL A 53 17.62 -10.38 -2.82
N GLY A 54 18.29 -10.89 -1.78
CA GLY A 54 17.76 -11.92 -0.89
C GLY A 54 17.69 -13.33 -1.49
N MET A 55 17.04 -14.23 -0.74
CA MET A 55 16.87 -15.63 -1.09
C MET A 55 15.52 -15.89 -1.80
N ARG A 56 15.46 -16.93 -2.64
CA ARG A 56 14.21 -17.37 -3.28
C ARG A 56 13.38 -18.22 -2.31
N TYR A 57 12.07 -17.98 -2.23
CA TYR A 57 11.11 -18.86 -1.55
C TYR A 57 10.35 -19.67 -2.60
N PHE A 58 10.67 -20.96 -2.73
CA PHE A 58 9.96 -21.88 -3.64
C PHE A 58 8.62 -22.34 -3.04
N HIS A 59 7.58 -22.48 -3.88
CA HIS A 59 6.23 -22.91 -3.47
C HIS A 59 5.64 -22.07 -2.32
N ARG A 60 5.77 -20.74 -2.40
CA ARG A 60 5.26 -19.83 -1.37
C ARG A 60 3.74 -19.78 -1.37
N LEU A 61 3.11 -20.47 -0.41
CA LEU A 61 1.68 -20.38 -0.14
C LEU A 61 1.39 -19.15 0.74
N ARG A 62 0.75 -18.12 0.18
CA ARG A 62 0.46 -16.85 0.89
C ARG A 62 -0.41 -17.05 2.14
N ASN A 63 -1.29 -18.04 2.11
CA ASN A 63 -2.27 -18.36 3.15
C ASN A 63 -1.59 -18.70 4.49
N LYS A 64 -0.42 -19.35 4.45
CA LYS A 64 0.37 -19.71 5.65
C LYS A 64 0.91 -18.49 6.38
N PHE A 65 1.05 -17.36 5.68
CA PHE A 65 1.52 -16.08 6.23
C PHE A 65 0.37 -15.11 6.52
N HIS A 66 -0.87 -15.58 6.53
CA HIS A 66 -2.01 -14.74 6.84
C HIS A 66 -1.95 -14.30 8.32
N CYS A 67 -1.63 -13.02 8.54
CA CYS A 67 -1.49 -12.42 9.87
C CYS A 67 -2.18 -11.05 9.87
N PRO A 68 -3.52 -10.99 9.95
CA PRO A 68 -4.24 -9.73 10.08
C PRO A 68 -3.93 -9.10 11.45
N THR A 69 -3.48 -7.85 11.45
CA THR A 69 -3.11 -7.11 12.66
C THR A 69 -4.10 -5.98 12.90
N ILE A 70 -4.56 -5.83 14.14
CA ILE A 70 -5.35 -4.68 14.59
C ILE A 70 -4.62 -3.95 15.72
N ASN A 71 -4.62 -2.61 15.67
CA ASN A 71 -4.05 -1.78 16.73
C ASN A 71 -5.06 -1.61 17.89
N ILE A 72 -4.55 -1.39 19.10
CA ILE A 72 -5.37 -1.21 20.32
C ILE A 72 -6.42 -0.11 20.13
N ASP A 73 -6.03 1.00 19.50
CA ASP A 73 -6.91 2.16 19.29
C ASP A 73 -8.18 1.83 18.49
N ARG A 74 -8.12 0.78 17.65
CA ARG A 74 -9.23 0.35 16.78
C ARG A 74 -10.01 -0.84 17.33
N LEU A 75 -9.65 -1.38 18.50
CA LEU A 75 -10.33 -2.55 19.06
C LEU A 75 -11.81 -2.28 19.32
N TRP A 76 -12.17 -1.08 19.75
CA TRP A 76 -13.56 -0.71 20.01
C TRP A 76 -14.40 -0.57 18.75
N SER A 77 -13.79 -0.46 17.57
CA SER A 77 -14.52 -0.54 16.30
C SER A 77 -15.07 -1.93 16.01
N LEU A 78 -14.60 -2.96 16.71
CA LEU A 78 -15.13 -4.33 16.60
C LEU A 78 -16.39 -4.55 17.45
N VAL A 79 -16.68 -3.64 18.37
CA VAL A 79 -17.83 -3.76 19.26
C VAL A 79 -19.03 -3.03 18.62
N PRO A 80 -20.22 -3.65 18.55
CA PRO A 80 -21.41 -3.02 17.99
C PRO A 80 -21.78 -1.70 18.68
N GLN A 81 -22.31 -0.75 17.89
CA GLN A 81 -22.58 0.61 18.36
C GLN A 81 -23.67 0.68 19.44
N GLU A 82 -24.58 -0.31 19.46
CA GLU A 82 -25.59 -0.52 20.52
C GLU A 82 -24.96 -0.69 21.91
N VAL A 83 -23.75 -1.25 21.97
CA VAL A 83 -23.00 -1.47 23.22
C VAL A 83 -22.08 -0.28 23.54
N LEU A 84 -21.65 0.48 22.52
CA LEU A 84 -20.62 1.51 22.67
C LEU A 84 -21.15 2.87 23.16
N GLY A 85 -22.41 3.21 22.89
CA GLY A 85 -22.99 4.52 23.21
C GLY A 85 -22.39 5.71 22.44
N LYS A 86 -21.05 5.93 22.48
CA LYS A 86 -20.33 7.10 21.92
C LYS A 86 -18.84 6.87 21.52
N GLY A 87 -18.47 5.76 20.89
CA GLY A 87 -17.28 5.69 20.00
C GLY A 87 -15.85 5.77 20.58
N LEU A 88 -15.61 6.21 21.82
CA LEU A 88 -14.25 6.37 22.38
C LEU A 88 -13.85 5.25 23.34
N LEU A 89 -12.55 4.92 23.36
CA LEU A 89 -11.86 4.18 24.42
C LEU A 89 -12.17 4.82 25.76
N PRO A 90 -12.98 4.18 26.63
CA PRO A 90 -13.26 4.74 27.93
C PRO A 90 -12.04 4.51 28.81
N GLU A 91 -11.46 5.58 29.33
CA GLU A 91 -10.42 5.48 30.35
C GLU A 91 -10.95 4.66 31.53
N GLY A 92 -10.20 3.64 31.94
CA GLY A 92 -10.53 2.80 33.09
C GLY A 92 -11.54 1.67 32.84
N LYS A 93 -11.94 1.36 31.60
CA LYS A 93 -12.72 0.14 31.33
C LYS A 93 -11.83 -1.05 30.98
N PRO A 94 -11.85 -2.14 31.78
CA PRO A 94 -11.07 -3.33 31.48
C PRO A 94 -11.64 -4.07 30.27
N VAL A 95 -10.76 -4.54 29.38
CA VAL A 95 -11.12 -5.31 28.17
C VAL A 95 -10.43 -6.67 28.21
N VAL A 96 -11.16 -7.72 27.82
CA VAL A 96 -10.59 -9.06 27.59
C VAL A 96 -10.36 -9.26 26.10
N LEU A 97 -9.11 -9.38 25.68
CA LEU A 97 -8.76 -9.65 24.28
C LEU A 97 -8.46 -11.13 24.05
N LYS A 98 -9.21 -11.75 23.14
CA LYS A 98 -8.97 -13.11 22.63
C LYS A 98 -8.24 -13.01 21.30
N ALA A 99 -6.98 -13.44 21.24
CA ALA A 99 -6.16 -13.33 20.04
C ALA A 99 -5.11 -14.43 19.96
N LYS A 100 -4.66 -14.74 18.74
CA LYS A 100 -3.61 -15.74 18.50
C LYS A 100 -2.20 -15.25 18.82
N LEU A 101 -1.94 -13.98 18.50
CA LEU A 101 -0.65 -13.32 18.69
C LEU A 101 -0.89 -11.92 19.24
N VAL A 102 -0.07 -11.50 20.20
CA VAL A 102 -0.14 -10.17 20.82
C VAL A 102 1.28 -9.61 20.95
N SER A 103 1.44 -8.31 20.71
CA SER A 103 2.72 -7.64 20.90
C SER A 103 2.96 -7.35 22.38
N LYS A 104 4.22 -7.37 22.82
CA LYS A 104 4.60 -7.09 24.23
C LYS A 104 4.04 -5.75 24.73
N ASN A 105 4.11 -4.72 23.89
CA ASN A 105 3.59 -3.39 24.21
C ASN A 105 2.07 -3.38 24.34
N ALA A 106 1.36 -4.15 23.51
CA ALA A 106 -0.09 -4.21 23.59
C ALA A 106 -0.55 -4.91 24.86
N GLU A 107 0.08 -6.04 25.19
CA GLU A 107 -0.20 -6.78 26.42
C GLU A 107 0.02 -5.91 27.66
N LYS A 108 1.13 -5.16 27.71
CA LYS A 108 1.43 -4.24 28.82
C LYS A 108 0.31 -3.20 29.00
N LYS A 109 -0.08 -2.51 27.93
CA LYS A 109 -1.14 -1.47 27.97
C LYS A 109 -2.50 -2.02 28.39
N ILE A 110 -2.86 -3.23 27.94
CA ILE A 110 -4.13 -3.87 28.30
C ILE A 110 -4.13 -4.22 29.79
N LYS A 111 -3.03 -4.75 30.31
CA LYS A 111 -2.88 -5.05 31.74
C LYS A 111 -2.90 -3.79 32.60
N GLU A 112 -2.25 -2.70 32.15
CA GLU A 112 -2.28 -1.39 32.83
C GLU A 112 -3.69 -0.80 32.88
N ALA A 113 -4.51 -1.03 31.85
CA ALA A 113 -5.92 -0.66 31.82
C ALA A 113 -6.84 -1.59 32.65
N GLY A 114 -6.26 -2.54 33.40
CA GLY A 114 -7.00 -3.54 34.19
C GLY A 114 -7.64 -4.65 33.36
N GLY A 115 -7.34 -4.73 32.06
CA GLY A 115 -7.80 -5.77 31.15
C GLY A 115 -6.94 -7.04 31.18
N ALA A 116 -7.35 -8.04 30.40
CA ALA A 116 -6.65 -9.31 30.28
C ALA A 116 -6.51 -9.74 28.82
N VAL A 117 -5.46 -10.51 28.52
CA VAL A 117 -5.22 -11.11 27.21
C VAL A 117 -5.33 -12.62 27.34
N VAL A 118 -6.14 -13.23 26.47
CA VAL A 118 -6.38 -14.67 26.39
C VAL A 118 -5.89 -15.16 25.02
N LEU A 119 -4.92 -16.07 25.03
CA LEU A 119 -4.37 -16.64 23.80
C LEU A 119 -5.29 -17.73 23.27
N THR A 120 -5.70 -17.63 22.01
CA THR A 120 -6.61 -18.57 21.33
C THR A 120 -6.05 -18.99 19.98
N ALA A 121 -6.16 -20.27 19.61
CA ALA A 121 -5.58 -20.84 18.39
C ALA A 121 -6.38 -20.56 17.11
#